data_AF-A0A6H0KQN1-F1
#
_entry.id   AF-A0A6H0KQN1-F1
#
_cell.length_a   1.000
_cell.length_b   1.000
_cell.length_c   1.000
_cell.angle_alpha   90.00
_cell.angle_beta   90.00
_cell.angle_gamma   90.00
#
_symmetry.space_group_name_H-M   'P 1'
#
loop_
_entity.id
_entity.type
_entity.pdbx_description
1 polymer ?
#
loop_
_entity_poly.entity_id
_entity_poly.type
_entity_poly.pdbx_seq_one_letter_code
_entity_poly.pdbx_strand_id
1 'polypeptide(L)'
;MDYLIIGILFFVGNAIWSIAFLFYQSYAEKKGENIALKEDSKEIAMLTELGKNMATKSDIREITLIAERTKNEATKESAQSISYETEKGKNLATKEDIEEITKGMEIIKNEISFENQRKHSYIEQRTTRFIEILHLAEELQLYKNQLLYYLYDKHSVEKLSTLINDANKTLLKLNHENRLLMVSIDDEYTIKRINNLVDSSQHYVTFICYIASNAISSLSDWKTFFDLSNQDPNNSALSKMAIDSIEQWKKIRNEFENDIKEKEEKLYDDMVKYLAALKRLFRQEFYLKFDFVNQTEKPEH
;
A
#
# COMPACT_ATOMS: atom_id res chain seq x y z
N MET A 1 -5.22 -12.53 1.36
CA MET A 1 -5.66 -13.34 0.19
C MET A 1 -5.36 -14.82 0.38
N ASP A 2 -4.55 -15.22 1.36
CA ASP A 2 -4.22 -16.64 1.59
C ASP A 2 -5.33 -17.44 2.29
N TYR A 3 -6.18 -16.79 3.10
CA TYR A 3 -7.34 -17.43 3.72
C TYR A 3 -8.46 -17.78 2.72
N LEU A 4 -8.55 -17.05 1.60
CA LEU A 4 -9.58 -17.29 0.59
C LEU A 4 -9.22 -18.53 -0.26
N ILE A 5 -7.93 -18.71 -0.58
CA ILE A 5 -7.42 -19.86 -1.34
C ILE A 5 -7.46 -21.13 -0.49
N ILE A 6 -7.12 -21.04 0.80
CA ILE A 6 -7.29 -22.16 1.76
C ILE A 6 -8.78 -22.49 1.92
N GLY A 7 -9.66 -21.49 1.99
CA GLY A 7 -11.11 -21.70 2.05
C GLY A 7 -11.67 -22.41 0.81
N ILE A 8 -11.21 -22.05 -0.38
CA ILE A 8 -11.62 -22.68 -1.65
C ILE A 8 -11.10 -24.12 -1.74
N LEU A 9 -9.84 -24.39 -1.37
CA LEU A 9 -9.28 -25.74 -1.33
C LEU A 9 -9.98 -26.64 -0.30
N PHE A 10 -10.37 -26.07 0.86
CA PHE A 10 -11.15 -26.77 1.87
C PHE A 10 -12.58 -27.07 1.37
N PHE A 11 -13.20 -26.16 0.62
CA PHE A 11 -14.51 -26.37 0.02
C PHE A 11 -14.50 -27.45 -1.06
N VAL A 12 -13.50 -27.43 -1.95
CA VAL A 12 -13.34 -28.43 -3.03
C VAL A 12 -13.04 -29.81 -2.45
N GLY A 13 -12.20 -29.89 -1.41
CA GLY A 13 -11.91 -31.14 -0.69
C GLY A 13 -13.15 -31.77 -0.05
N ASN A 14 -13.99 -30.96 0.61
CA ASN A 14 -15.23 -31.42 1.24
C ASN A 14 -16.32 -31.82 0.23
N ALA A 15 -16.39 -31.15 -0.93
CA ALA A 15 -17.31 -31.51 -2.01
C ALA A 15 -16.96 -32.87 -2.63
N ILE A 16 -15.67 -33.12 -2.88
CA ILE A 16 -15.19 -34.41 -3.41
C ILE A 16 -15.42 -35.54 -2.40
N TRP A 17 -15.18 -35.29 -1.10
CA TRP A 17 -15.43 -36.28 -0.04
C TRP A 17 -16.93 -36.59 0.14
N SER A 18 -17.80 -35.59 0.03
CA SER A 18 -19.25 -35.79 0.14
C SER A 18 -19.81 -36.62 -1.01
N ILE A 19 -19.29 -36.43 -2.24
CA ILE A 19 -19.67 -37.23 -3.40
C ILE A 19 -19.17 -38.68 -3.26
N ALA A 20 -17.93 -38.88 -2.82
CA ALA A 20 -17.39 -40.22 -2.55
C ALA A 20 -18.17 -40.96 -1.45
N PHE A 21 -18.61 -40.22 -0.41
CA PHE A 21 -19.43 -40.76 0.67
C PHE A 21 -20.84 -41.16 0.20
N LEU A 22 -21.47 -40.39 -0.68
CA LEU A 22 -22.77 -40.73 -1.30
C LEU A 22 -22.68 -41.98 -2.19
N PHE A 23 -21.59 -42.13 -2.95
CA PHE A 23 -21.35 -43.36 -3.73
C PHE A 23 -21.09 -44.57 -2.83
N TYR A 24 -20.38 -44.40 -1.72
CA TYR A 24 -20.15 -45.46 -0.74
C TYR A 24 -21.44 -45.88 -0.02
N GLN A 25 -22.28 -44.93 0.39
CA GLN A 25 -23.60 -45.22 0.96
C GLN A 25 -24.49 -45.95 -0.04
N SER A 26 -24.60 -45.49 -1.29
CA SER A 26 -25.40 -46.17 -2.33
C SER A 26 -24.88 -47.58 -2.65
N TYR A 27 -23.56 -47.80 -2.61
CA TYR A 27 -22.95 -49.13 -2.78
C TYR A 27 -23.20 -50.04 -1.58
N ALA A 28 -23.13 -49.53 -0.34
CA ALA A 28 -23.40 -50.28 0.87
C ALA A 28 -24.90 -50.63 1.01
N GLU A 29 -25.79 -49.72 0.61
CA GLU A 29 -27.25 -49.89 0.62
C GLU A 29 -27.69 -50.95 -0.41
N LYS A 30 -27.15 -50.92 -1.65
CA LYS A 30 -27.36 -51.98 -2.67
C LYS A 30 -26.79 -53.35 -2.30
N LYS A 31 -25.77 -53.39 -1.43
CA LYS A 31 -25.20 -54.65 -0.91
C LYS A 31 -25.98 -55.18 0.30
N GLY A 32 -26.70 -54.30 1.01
CA GLY A 32 -27.66 -54.63 2.07
C GLY A 32 -29.06 -55.06 1.56
N GLU A 33 -29.57 -54.45 0.48
CA GLU A 33 -30.84 -54.85 -0.18
C GLU A 33 -30.77 -56.28 -0.77
N ASN A 34 -29.60 -56.73 -1.21
CA ASN A 34 -29.39 -58.10 -1.71
C ASN A 34 -29.45 -59.20 -0.62
N ILE A 35 -29.52 -58.82 0.65
CA ILE A 35 -29.72 -59.75 1.78
C ILE A 35 -31.18 -59.73 2.27
N ALA A 36 -31.95 -58.66 1.97
CA ALA A 36 -33.40 -58.58 2.20
C ALA A 36 -34.24 -59.23 1.07
N LEU A 37 -33.71 -59.34 -0.15
CA LEU A 37 -34.35 -60.00 -1.32
C LEU A 37 -34.52 -61.54 -1.23
N LYS A 38 -34.17 -62.15 -0.09
CA LYS A 38 -34.30 -63.60 0.13
C LYS A 38 -35.71 -64.01 0.57
N GLU A 39 -36.52 -63.08 1.08
CA GLU A 39 -37.95 -63.31 1.40
C GLU A 39 -38.87 -63.20 0.16
N ASP A 40 -38.56 -62.31 -0.80
CA ASP A 40 -39.33 -62.17 -2.06
C ASP A 40 -39.13 -63.35 -3.05
N SER A 41 -38.06 -64.13 -2.89
CA SER A 41 -37.79 -65.31 -3.72
C SER A 41 -38.80 -66.47 -3.53
N LYS A 42 -39.54 -66.50 -2.41
CA LYS A 42 -40.59 -67.50 -2.16
C LYS A 42 -41.90 -67.17 -2.88
N GLU A 43 -42.22 -65.89 -3.07
CA GLU A 43 -43.41 -65.44 -3.80
C GLU A 43 -43.21 -65.57 -5.33
N ILE A 44 -41.99 -65.30 -5.81
CA ILE A 44 -41.60 -65.51 -7.21
C ILE A 44 -41.62 -66.99 -7.61
N ALA A 45 -41.29 -67.92 -6.70
CA ALA A 45 -41.38 -69.36 -6.96
C ALA A 45 -42.83 -69.82 -7.18
N MET A 46 -43.79 -69.28 -6.41
CA MET A 46 -45.22 -69.56 -6.53
C MET A 46 -45.81 -69.03 -7.84
N LEU A 47 -45.42 -67.81 -8.25
CA LEU A 47 -45.85 -67.20 -9.52
C LEU A 47 -45.22 -67.89 -10.76
N THR A 48 -44.00 -68.40 -10.63
CA THR A 48 -43.31 -69.16 -11.70
C THR A 48 -43.97 -70.53 -11.94
N GLU A 49 -44.55 -71.14 -10.92
CA GLU A 49 -45.31 -72.40 -11.03
C GLU A 49 -46.67 -72.20 -11.74
N LEU A 50 -47.29 -71.03 -11.53
CA LEU A 50 -48.51 -70.58 -12.24
C LEU A 50 -48.26 -70.28 -13.74
N GLY A 51 -47.12 -69.66 -14.09
CA GLY A 51 -46.77 -69.29 -15.47
C GLY A 51 -46.35 -70.45 -16.37
N LYS A 52 -45.89 -71.58 -15.82
CA LYS A 52 -45.50 -72.78 -16.59
C LYS A 52 -46.68 -73.49 -17.28
N ASN A 53 -47.92 -73.19 -16.89
CA ASN A 53 -49.13 -73.85 -17.42
C ASN A 53 -49.80 -73.13 -18.60
N MET A 54 -49.25 -72.04 -19.16
CA MET A 54 -49.98 -71.24 -20.17
C MET A 54 -49.25 -70.77 -21.44
N ALA A 55 -47.99 -71.15 -21.72
CA ALA A 55 -47.31 -70.71 -22.96
C ALA A 55 -46.61 -71.85 -23.71
N THR A 56 -47.02 -72.10 -24.96
CA THR A 56 -46.44 -73.12 -25.85
C THR A 56 -45.13 -72.65 -26.51
N LYS A 57 -44.25 -73.62 -26.79
CA LYS A 57 -42.80 -73.49 -27.03
C LYS A 57 -42.35 -72.73 -28.30
N SER A 58 -43.28 -72.33 -29.17
CA SER A 58 -42.99 -71.72 -30.48
C SER A 58 -42.77 -70.20 -30.37
N ASP A 59 -43.60 -69.50 -29.61
CA ASP A 59 -43.65 -68.03 -29.57
C ASP A 59 -42.44 -67.42 -28.84
N ILE A 60 -41.84 -68.19 -27.92
CA ILE A 60 -40.68 -67.76 -27.13
C ILE A 60 -39.43 -67.57 -28.00
N ARG A 61 -39.24 -68.39 -29.06
CA ARG A 61 -38.01 -68.33 -29.88
C ARG A 61 -37.98 -67.10 -30.80
N GLU A 62 -39.11 -66.76 -31.40
CA GLU A 62 -39.20 -65.64 -32.35
C GLU A 62 -39.09 -64.29 -31.63
N ILE A 63 -39.74 -64.15 -30.46
CA ILE A 63 -39.62 -62.98 -29.60
C ILE A 63 -38.18 -62.81 -29.09
N THR A 64 -37.48 -63.90 -28.78
CA THR A 64 -36.07 -63.85 -28.31
C THR A 64 -35.14 -63.31 -29.39
N LEU A 65 -35.29 -63.76 -30.64
CA LEU A 65 -34.45 -63.31 -31.76
C LEU A 65 -34.69 -61.84 -32.14
N ILE A 66 -35.95 -61.39 -32.08
CA ILE A 66 -36.30 -59.99 -32.33
C ILE A 66 -35.74 -59.11 -31.20
N ALA A 67 -35.88 -59.54 -29.94
CA ALA A 67 -35.31 -58.81 -28.80
C ALA A 67 -33.78 -58.69 -28.86
N GLU A 68 -33.07 -59.74 -29.32
CA GLU A 68 -31.62 -59.73 -29.46
C GLU A 68 -31.14 -58.79 -30.59
N ARG A 69 -31.83 -58.77 -31.73
CA ARG A 69 -31.51 -57.83 -32.82
C ARG A 69 -31.73 -56.39 -32.42
N THR A 70 -32.91 -56.08 -31.86
CA THR A 70 -33.25 -54.72 -31.43
C THR A 70 -32.32 -54.23 -30.32
N LYS A 71 -31.91 -55.12 -29.39
CA LYS A 71 -30.92 -54.81 -28.36
C LYS A 71 -29.55 -54.48 -28.97
N ASN A 72 -29.09 -55.27 -29.93
CA ASN A 72 -27.77 -55.08 -30.56
C ASN A 72 -27.70 -53.81 -31.41
N GLU A 73 -28.75 -53.49 -32.18
CA GLU A 73 -28.84 -52.26 -32.96
C GLU A 73 -28.93 -51.01 -32.07
N ALA A 74 -29.76 -51.04 -31.03
CA ALA A 74 -29.87 -49.95 -30.06
C ALA A 74 -28.56 -49.71 -29.29
N THR A 75 -27.81 -50.77 -28.93
CA THR A 75 -26.50 -50.61 -28.28
C THR A 75 -25.44 -50.02 -29.21
N LYS A 76 -25.53 -50.23 -30.52
CA LYS A 76 -24.53 -49.76 -31.49
C LYS A 76 -24.73 -48.29 -31.85
N GLU A 77 -25.97 -47.87 -32.10
CA GLU A 77 -26.32 -46.45 -32.31
C GLU A 77 -26.12 -45.61 -31.04
N SER A 78 -26.46 -46.15 -29.88
CA SER A 78 -26.21 -45.48 -28.59
C SER A 78 -24.71 -45.32 -28.31
N ALA A 79 -23.88 -46.34 -28.60
CA ALA A 79 -22.43 -46.22 -28.43
C ALA A 79 -21.77 -45.21 -29.38
N GLN A 80 -22.24 -45.10 -30.64
CA GLN A 80 -21.71 -44.14 -31.61
C GLN A 80 -22.12 -42.69 -31.31
N SER A 81 -23.37 -42.46 -30.92
CA SER A 81 -23.85 -41.14 -30.49
C SER A 81 -23.18 -40.68 -29.19
N ILE A 82 -22.99 -41.58 -28.22
CA ILE A 82 -22.23 -41.31 -26.99
C ILE A 82 -20.77 -40.99 -27.31
N SER A 83 -20.11 -41.74 -28.21
CA SER A 83 -18.72 -41.49 -28.58
C SER A 83 -18.55 -40.13 -29.28
N TYR A 84 -19.43 -39.79 -30.21
CA TYR A 84 -19.39 -38.52 -30.95
C TYR A 84 -19.62 -37.31 -30.03
N GLU A 85 -20.63 -37.38 -29.15
CA GLU A 85 -20.89 -36.30 -28.18
C GLU A 85 -19.81 -36.22 -27.09
N THR A 86 -19.18 -37.35 -26.74
CA THR A 86 -18.03 -37.36 -25.79
C THR A 86 -16.77 -36.76 -26.42
N GLU A 87 -16.46 -37.04 -27.69
CA GLU A 87 -15.33 -36.39 -28.40
C GLU A 87 -15.58 -34.91 -28.64
N LYS A 88 -16.82 -34.53 -28.99
CA LYS A 88 -17.23 -33.13 -29.17
C LYS A 88 -17.16 -32.35 -27.85
N GLY A 89 -17.62 -32.94 -26.74
CA GLY A 89 -17.50 -32.37 -25.39
C GLY A 89 -16.06 -32.28 -24.88
N LYS A 90 -15.18 -33.22 -25.23
CA LYS A 90 -13.74 -33.16 -24.93
C LYS A 90 -12.99 -32.08 -25.73
N ASN A 91 -13.41 -31.79 -26.95
CA ASN A 91 -12.78 -30.78 -27.82
C ASN A 91 -13.27 -29.34 -27.56
N LEU A 92 -14.47 -29.15 -27.00
CA LEU A 92 -14.98 -27.83 -26.60
C LEU A 92 -14.33 -27.35 -25.28
N ALA A 93 -14.10 -28.25 -24.32
CA ALA A 93 -13.51 -27.91 -23.02
C ALA A 93 -11.97 -27.76 -23.00
N THR A 94 -11.31 -27.64 -24.16
CA THR A 94 -9.82 -27.72 -24.24
C THR A 94 -9.14 -26.63 -25.06
N LYS A 95 -9.86 -25.77 -25.79
CA LYS A 95 -9.24 -24.62 -26.48
C LYS A 95 -9.84 -23.28 -26.07
N GLU A 96 -11.16 -23.14 -26.10
CA GLU A 96 -11.84 -21.92 -25.67
C GLU A 96 -11.65 -21.70 -24.16
N ASP A 97 -11.81 -22.76 -23.35
CA ASP A 97 -11.52 -22.72 -21.91
C ASP A 97 -10.06 -22.37 -21.62
N ILE A 98 -9.11 -22.92 -22.39
CA ILE A 98 -7.67 -22.60 -22.24
C ILE A 98 -7.40 -21.16 -22.66
N GLU A 99 -8.04 -20.66 -23.71
CA GLU A 99 -7.89 -19.27 -24.17
C GLU A 99 -8.50 -18.27 -23.17
N GLU A 100 -9.67 -18.59 -22.60
CA GLU A 100 -10.32 -17.81 -21.54
C GLU A 100 -9.49 -17.80 -20.26
N ILE A 101 -8.98 -18.97 -19.84
CA ILE A 101 -8.05 -19.09 -18.71
C ILE A 101 -6.76 -18.29 -18.97
N THR A 102 -6.22 -18.34 -20.20
CA THR A 102 -5.00 -17.60 -20.57
C THR A 102 -5.24 -16.10 -20.52
N LYS A 103 -6.37 -15.61 -21.06
CA LYS A 103 -6.79 -14.20 -20.96
C LYS A 103 -6.97 -13.79 -19.50
N GLY A 104 -7.60 -14.63 -18.68
CA GLY A 104 -7.75 -14.41 -17.24
C GLY A 104 -6.41 -14.31 -16.51
N MET A 105 -5.46 -15.20 -16.82
CA MET A 105 -4.10 -15.17 -16.28
C MET A 105 -3.33 -13.91 -16.70
N GLU A 106 -3.47 -13.45 -17.96
CA GLU A 106 -2.86 -12.20 -18.42
C GLU A 106 -3.43 -10.97 -17.71
N ILE A 107 -4.75 -10.91 -17.51
CA ILE A 107 -5.40 -9.84 -16.75
C ILE A 107 -4.88 -9.82 -15.31
N ILE A 108 -4.86 -10.96 -14.62
CA ILE A 108 -4.36 -11.08 -13.25
C ILE A 108 -2.88 -10.70 -13.17
N LYS A 109 -2.05 -11.16 -14.11
CA LYS A 109 -0.63 -10.82 -14.17
C LYS A 109 -0.42 -9.31 -14.35
N ASN A 110 -1.19 -8.69 -15.24
CA ASN A 110 -1.14 -7.25 -15.46
C ASN A 110 -1.60 -6.48 -14.22
N GLU A 111 -2.67 -6.92 -13.56
CA GLU A 111 -3.19 -6.31 -12.34
C GLU A 111 -2.18 -6.39 -11.18
N ILE A 112 -1.55 -7.55 -10.96
CA ILE A 112 -0.46 -7.74 -9.99
C ILE A 112 0.74 -6.84 -10.34
N SER A 113 1.10 -6.77 -11.63
CA SER A 113 2.19 -5.90 -12.10
C SER A 113 1.90 -4.42 -11.79
N PHE A 114 0.69 -3.94 -12.10
CA PHE A 114 0.29 -2.57 -11.80
C PHE A 114 0.19 -2.32 -10.30
N GLU A 115 -0.29 -3.27 -9.50
CA GLU A 115 -0.34 -3.16 -8.05
C GLU A 115 1.06 -3.07 -7.45
N ASN A 116 2.00 -3.90 -7.90
CA ASN A 116 3.39 -3.84 -7.48
C ASN A 116 4.05 -2.52 -7.87
N GLN A 117 3.79 -2.00 -9.08
CA GLN A 117 4.25 -0.67 -9.49
C GLN A 117 3.67 0.44 -8.61
N ARG A 118 2.37 0.39 -8.29
CA ARG A 118 1.73 1.35 -7.37
C ARG A 118 2.35 1.30 -5.98
N LYS A 119 2.60 0.10 -5.44
CA LYS A 119 3.27 -0.09 -4.14
C LYS A 119 4.69 0.46 -4.17
N HIS A 120 5.46 0.19 -5.22
CA HIS A 120 6.81 0.70 -5.36
C HIS A 120 6.85 2.23 -5.43
N SER A 121 6.02 2.83 -6.29
CA SER A 121 5.93 4.29 -6.40
C SER A 121 5.48 4.95 -5.09
N TYR A 122 4.55 4.33 -4.36
CA TYR A 122 4.13 4.81 -3.05
C TYR A 122 5.27 4.79 -2.03
N ILE A 123 6.03 3.69 -1.95
CA ILE A 123 7.19 3.56 -1.04
C ILE A 123 8.29 4.57 -1.42
N GLU A 124 8.57 4.74 -2.70
CA GLU A 124 9.55 5.68 -3.22
C GLU A 124 9.18 7.14 -2.90
N GLN A 125 7.92 7.52 -3.16
CA GLN A 125 7.42 8.85 -2.81
C GLN A 125 7.54 9.09 -1.31
N ARG A 126 7.09 8.15 -0.48
CA ARG A 126 7.16 8.27 0.98
C ARG A 126 8.61 8.41 1.46
N THR A 127 9.52 7.60 0.93
CA THR A 127 10.96 7.68 1.22
C THR A 127 11.53 9.03 0.86
N THR A 128 11.17 9.56 -0.31
CA THR A 128 11.61 10.88 -0.77
C THR A 128 11.17 11.98 0.19
N ARG A 129 9.92 11.92 0.69
CA ARG A 129 9.41 12.89 1.68
C ARG A 129 10.17 12.87 3.00
N PHE A 130 10.53 11.68 3.49
CA PHE A 130 11.35 11.53 4.69
C PHE A 130 12.71 12.21 4.56
N ILE A 131 13.36 12.05 3.41
CA ILE A 131 14.65 12.69 3.14
C ILE A 131 14.48 14.20 2.97
N GLU A 132 13.42 14.62 2.28
CA GLU A 132 13.11 16.03 2.04
C GLU A 132 12.88 16.82 3.33
N ILE A 133 12.19 16.25 4.33
CA ILE A 133 12.01 16.92 5.64
C ILE A 133 13.35 17.26 6.29
N LEU A 134 14.31 16.32 6.27
CA LEU A 134 15.63 16.57 6.83
C LEU A 134 16.35 17.68 6.05
N HIS A 135 16.34 17.58 4.72
CA HIS A 135 16.97 18.57 3.85
C HIS A 135 16.41 19.98 4.08
N LEU A 136 15.09 20.12 4.21
CA LEU A 136 14.46 21.41 4.47
C LEU A 136 14.85 21.97 5.85
N ALA A 137 14.98 21.12 6.88
CA ALA A 137 15.47 21.56 8.19
C ALA A 137 16.94 22.02 8.13
N GLU A 138 17.79 21.34 7.35
CA GLU A 138 19.18 21.75 7.09
C GLU A 138 19.25 23.08 6.34
N GLU A 139 18.39 23.26 5.32
CA GLU A 139 18.27 24.52 4.60
C GLU A 139 17.86 25.67 5.53
N LEU A 140 16.93 25.42 6.45
CA LEU A 140 16.56 26.39 7.48
C LEU A 140 17.76 26.81 8.35
N GLN A 141 18.62 25.86 8.75
CA GLN A 141 19.82 26.18 9.53
C GLN A 141 20.76 27.15 8.82
N LEU A 142 20.87 27.07 7.48
CA LEU A 142 21.75 27.94 6.69
C LEU A 142 21.36 29.43 6.79
N TYR A 143 20.09 29.75 7.02
CA TYR A 143 19.62 31.13 7.12
C TYR A 143 20.26 31.91 8.28
N LYS A 144 20.72 31.25 9.35
CA LYS A 144 21.50 31.93 10.41
C LYS A 144 22.77 32.56 9.85
N ASN A 145 23.51 31.82 9.02
CA ASN A 145 24.77 32.30 8.49
C ASN A 145 24.53 33.48 7.55
N GLN A 146 23.50 33.40 6.70
CA GLN A 146 23.11 34.49 5.82
C GLN A 146 22.68 35.73 6.62
N LEU A 147 21.83 35.56 7.63
CA LEU A 147 21.39 36.65 8.50
C LEU A 147 22.58 37.32 9.18
N LEU A 148 23.52 36.56 9.74
CA LEU A 148 24.73 37.10 10.36
C LEU A 148 25.46 38.05 9.40
N TYR A 149 25.74 37.61 8.17
CA TYR A 149 26.43 38.45 7.19
C TYR A 149 25.65 39.72 6.85
N TYR A 150 24.32 39.62 6.72
CA TYR A 150 23.48 40.77 6.41
C TYR A 150 23.41 41.76 7.56
N LEU A 151 23.47 41.30 8.82
CA LEU A 151 23.55 42.16 10.01
C LEU A 151 24.90 42.88 10.16
N TYR A 152 25.91 42.59 9.34
CA TYR A 152 27.14 43.40 9.25
C TYR A 152 27.13 44.37 8.06
N ASP A 153 26.17 44.26 7.16
CA ASP A 153 26.03 45.10 5.96
C ASP A 153 24.86 46.08 6.14
N LYS A 154 25.17 47.37 6.32
CA LYS A 154 24.16 48.44 6.48
C LYS A 154 23.31 48.68 5.23
N HIS A 155 23.68 48.10 4.08
CA HIS A 155 22.95 48.19 2.82
C HIS A 155 22.16 46.92 2.50
N SER A 156 21.96 46.03 3.47
CA SER A 156 21.38 44.70 3.28
C SER A 156 19.85 44.63 3.33
N VAL A 157 19.12 45.75 3.36
CA VAL A 157 17.66 45.78 3.52
C VAL A 157 16.93 44.84 2.53
N GLU A 158 17.29 44.88 1.25
CA GLU A 158 16.70 43.99 0.24
C GLU A 158 17.04 42.52 0.49
N LYS A 159 18.30 42.22 0.85
CA LYS A 159 18.76 40.86 1.16
C LYS A 159 18.06 40.29 2.39
N LEU A 160 17.85 41.11 3.43
CA LEU A 160 17.10 40.74 4.63
C LEU A 160 15.64 40.43 4.27
N SER A 161 15.02 41.22 3.39
CA SER A 161 13.65 40.96 2.94
C SER A 161 13.55 39.66 2.14
N THR A 162 14.53 39.37 1.26
CA THR A 162 14.61 38.10 0.55
C THR A 162 14.79 36.92 1.51
N LEU A 163 15.67 37.06 2.51
CA LEU A 163 15.88 36.04 3.54
C LEU A 163 14.58 35.68 4.28
N ILE A 164 13.78 36.68 4.66
CA ILE A 164 12.48 36.44 5.32
C ILE A 164 11.56 35.64 4.41
N ASN A 165 11.49 35.99 3.13
CA ASN A 165 10.63 35.30 2.17
C ASN A 165 11.08 33.86 1.95
N ASP A 166 12.38 33.63 1.79
CA ASP A 166 12.93 32.30 1.52
C ASP A 166 12.79 31.40 2.75
N ALA A 167 13.10 31.90 3.95
CA ALA A 167 12.90 31.15 5.20
C ALA A 167 11.43 30.73 5.41
N ASN A 168 10.47 31.65 5.14
CA ASN A 168 9.05 31.33 5.23
C ASN A 168 8.60 30.31 4.17
N LYS A 169 9.13 30.38 2.94
CA LYS A 169 8.82 29.39 1.89
C LYS A 169 9.37 28.01 2.23
N THR A 170 10.61 27.92 2.69
CA THR A 170 11.21 26.64 3.13
C THR A 170 10.41 26.06 4.29
N LEU A 171 10.02 26.88 5.28
CA LEU A 171 9.20 26.44 6.41
C LEU A 171 7.80 25.96 5.97
N LEU A 172 7.17 26.65 5.01
CA LEU A 172 5.89 26.21 4.44
C LEU A 172 6.03 24.84 3.77
N LYS A 173 7.09 24.62 2.99
CA LYS A 173 7.37 23.34 2.35
C LYS A 173 7.60 22.24 3.39
N LEU A 174 8.38 22.52 4.45
CA LEU A 174 8.60 21.59 5.55
C LEU A 174 7.28 21.18 6.23
N ASN A 175 6.42 22.16 6.54
CA ASN A 175 5.09 21.90 7.10
C ASN A 175 4.22 21.06 6.16
N HIS A 176 4.29 21.31 4.86
CA HIS A 176 3.54 20.56 3.85
C HIS A 176 3.99 19.10 3.81
N GLU A 177 5.30 18.85 3.73
CA GLU A 177 5.87 17.50 3.72
C GLU A 177 5.54 16.73 5.01
N ASN A 178 5.61 17.38 6.17
CA ASN A 178 5.19 16.77 7.44
C ASN A 178 3.72 16.32 7.40
N ARG A 179 2.81 17.20 6.97
CA ARG A 179 1.37 16.87 6.91
C ARG A 179 1.10 15.68 5.99
N LEU A 180 1.79 15.61 4.85
CA LEU A 180 1.66 14.49 3.92
C LEU A 180 2.24 13.18 4.50
N LEU A 181 3.32 13.27 5.27
CA LEU A 181 3.84 12.10 6.00
C LEU A 181 2.89 11.66 7.12
N MET A 182 2.33 12.57 7.90
CA MET A 182 1.40 12.24 8.98
C MET A 182 0.15 11.49 8.51
N VAL A 183 -0.33 11.73 7.30
CA VAL A 183 -1.49 11.00 6.74
C VAL A 183 -1.10 9.67 6.08
N SER A 184 0.19 9.39 5.92
CA SER A 184 0.70 8.21 5.21
C SER A 184 1.45 7.21 6.11
N ILE A 185 1.58 7.49 7.41
CA ILE A 185 2.23 6.60 8.37
C ILE A 185 1.44 6.52 9.67
N ASP A 186 1.44 5.34 10.28
CA ASP A 186 0.83 5.09 11.60
C ASP A 186 1.87 4.97 12.72
N ASP A 187 3.17 5.17 12.42
CA ASP A 187 4.23 5.05 13.42
C ASP A 187 4.31 6.29 14.33
N GLU A 188 3.68 6.18 15.50
CA GLU A 188 3.63 7.23 16.51
C GLU A 188 5.02 7.77 16.90
N TYR A 189 6.03 6.89 16.97
CA TYR A 189 7.40 7.30 17.28
C TYR A 189 7.94 8.27 16.22
N THR A 190 7.87 7.90 14.94
CA THR A 190 8.32 8.74 13.82
C THR A 190 7.51 10.02 13.73
N ILE A 191 6.18 9.95 13.85
CA ILE A 191 5.29 11.12 13.85
C ILE A 191 5.74 12.12 14.92
N LYS A 192 5.98 11.64 16.15
CA LYS A 192 6.47 12.48 17.24
C LYS A 192 7.83 13.12 16.92
N ARG A 193 8.75 12.39 16.29
CA ARG A 193 10.07 12.94 15.90
C ARG A 193 9.95 14.01 14.83
N ILE A 194 9.12 13.81 13.80
CA ILE A 194 8.91 14.81 12.76
C ILE A 194 8.26 16.06 13.35
N ASN A 195 7.22 15.91 14.18
CA ASN A 195 6.52 17.05 14.77
C ASN A 195 7.45 17.89 15.65
N ASN A 196 8.31 17.27 16.44
CA ASN A 196 9.32 18.00 17.22
C ASN A 196 10.31 18.75 16.32
N LEU A 197 10.75 18.14 15.22
CA LEU A 197 11.65 18.78 14.25
C LEU A 197 10.96 19.99 13.59
N VAL A 198 9.70 19.85 13.19
CA VAL A 198 8.92 20.94 12.60
C VAL A 198 8.71 22.06 13.61
N ASP A 199 8.36 21.74 14.86
CA ASP A 199 8.14 22.72 15.92
C ASP A 199 9.41 23.51 16.24
N SER A 200 10.54 22.84 16.43
CA SER A 200 11.83 23.51 16.63
C SER A 200 12.25 24.35 15.42
N SER A 201 11.97 23.87 14.20
CA SER A 201 12.20 24.62 12.96
C SER A 201 11.35 25.90 12.90
N GLN A 202 10.08 25.83 13.31
CA GLN A 202 9.19 27.00 13.36
C GLN A 202 9.74 28.05 14.34
N HIS A 203 10.07 27.66 15.57
CA HIS A 203 10.63 28.58 16.56
C HIS A 203 11.94 29.23 16.08
N TYR A 204 12.81 28.44 15.46
CA TYR A 204 14.06 28.91 14.88
C TYR A 204 13.82 29.96 13.79
N VAL A 205 12.96 29.66 12.80
CA VAL A 205 12.66 30.57 11.69
C VAL A 205 11.95 31.83 12.17
N THR A 206 11.00 31.72 13.11
CA THR A 206 10.33 32.89 13.68
C THR A 206 11.34 33.85 14.30
N PHE A 207 12.35 33.34 15.01
CA PHE A 207 13.41 34.18 15.57
C PHE A 207 14.28 34.83 14.49
N ILE A 208 14.69 34.07 13.46
CA ILE A 208 15.45 34.61 12.32
C ILE A 208 14.67 35.74 11.63
N CYS A 209 13.39 35.52 11.32
CA CYS A 209 12.52 36.51 10.66
C CYS A 209 12.26 37.72 11.55
N TYR A 210 12.13 37.54 12.87
CA TYR A 210 12.00 38.62 13.83
C TYR A 210 13.22 39.56 13.81
N ILE A 211 14.42 39.00 13.95
CA ILE A 211 15.67 39.77 13.90
C ILE A 211 15.81 40.49 12.55
N ALA A 212 15.56 39.80 11.44
CA ALA A 212 15.66 40.37 10.11
C ALA A 212 14.68 41.54 9.92
N SER A 213 13.45 41.41 10.41
CA SER A 213 12.42 42.46 10.30
C SER A 213 12.82 43.71 11.09
N ASN A 214 13.30 43.54 12.32
CA ASN A 214 13.77 44.66 13.14
C ASN A 214 14.98 45.36 12.50
N ALA A 215 15.91 44.58 11.94
CA ALA A 215 17.06 45.13 11.22
C ALA A 215 16.64 45.93 9.98
N ILE A 216 15.67 45.44 9.21
CA ILE A 216 15.10 46.18 8.07
C ILE A 216 14.54 47.53 8.53
N SER A 217 13.76 47.56 9.61
CA SER A 217 13.20 48.81 10.16
C SER A 217 14.31 49.78 10.54
N SER A 218 15.28 49.37 11.37
CA SER A 218 16.36 50.26 11.80
C SER A 218 17.25 50.75 10.65
N LEU A 219 17.55 49.91 9.66
CA LEU A 219 18.35 50.31 8.50
C LEU A 219 17.59 51.25 7.55
N SER A 220 16.28 51.03 7.39
CA SER A 220 15.42 51.90 6.58
C SER A 220 15.29 53.29 7.22
N ASP A 221 15.04 53.32 8.53
CA ASP A 221 14.99 54.56 9.30
C ASP A 221 16.31 55.32 9.24
N TRP A 222 17.43 54.62 9.44
CA TRP A 222 18.77 55.21 9.29
C TRP A 222 18.93 55.88 7.92
N LYS A 223 18.58 55.17 6.84
CA LYS A 223 18.70 55.69 5.48
C LYS A 223 17.85 56.94 5.30
N THR A 224 16.59 56.90 5.73
CA THR A 224 15.66 58.04 5.65
C THR A 224 16.19 59.25 6.41
N PHE A 225 16.60 59.08 7.67
CA PHE A 225 17.10 60.20 8.47
C PHE A 225 18.45 60.73 7.97
N PHE A 226 19.32 59.85 7.48
CA PHE A 226 20.59 60.24 6.87
C PHE A 226 20.38 61.08 5.61
N ASP A 227 19.51 60.62 4.71
CA ASP A 227 19.21 61.33 3.46
C ASP A 227 18.56 62.70 3.75
N LEU A 228 17.63 62.78 4.70
CA LEU A 228 17.03 64.04 5.14
C LEU A 228 18.04 64.96 5.82
N SER A 229 18.93 64.43 6.67
CA SER A 229 19.98 65.23 7.32
C SER A 229 20.96 65.83 6.33
N ASN A 230 21.20 65.18 5.18
CA ASN A 230 22.03 65.74 4.12
C ASN A 230 21.32 66.85 3.34
N GLN A 231 19.98 66.84 3.30
CA GLN A 231 19.18 67.86 2.64
C GLN A 231 18.97 69.10 3.51
N ASP A 232 18.89 68.94 4.84
CA ASP A 232 18.82 70.02 5.82
C ASP A 232 19.91 69.89 6.89
N PRO A 233 21.16 70.32 6.61
CA PRO A 233 22.29 70.16 7.52
C PRO A 233 22.16 70.91 8.85
N ASN A 234 21.26 71.89 8.94
CA ASN A 234 21.06 72.67 10.17
C ASN A 234 20.15 71.94 11.17
N ASN A 235 19.44 70.90 10.72
CA ASN A 235 18.54 70.12 11.55
C ASN A 235 19.28 68.98 12.26
N SER A 236 19.96 69.34 13.36
CA SER A 236 20.71 68.40 14.21
C SER A 236 19.88 67.22 14.76
N ALA A 237 18.55 67.34 14.81
CA ALA A 237 17.67 66.26 15.25
C ALA A 237 17.69 65.07 14.25
N LEU A 238 17.76 65.34 12.95
CA LEU A 238 17.80 64.30 11.92
C LEU A 238 19.11 63.49 12.00
N SER A 239 20.25 64.17 12.19
CA SER A 239 21.53 63.49 12.37
C SER A 239 21.52 62.61 13.62
N LYS A 240 20.90 63.09 14.71
CA LYS A 240 20.74 62.30 15.95
C LYS A 240 19.87 61.06 15.72
N MET A 241 18.73 61.20 15.05
CA MET A 241 17.86 60.06 14.72
C MET A 241 18.58 59.01 13.86
N ALA A 242 19.39 59.43 12.88
CA ALA A 242 20.19 58.51 12.09
C ALA A 242 21.23 57.74 12.94
N ILE A 243 21.89 58.42 13.89
CA ILE A 243 22.82 57.77 14.84
C ILE A 243 22.08 56.77 15.72
N ASP A 244 20.94 57.15 16.27
CA ASP A 244 20.12 56.31 17.15
C ASP A 244 19.66 55.03 16.42
N SER A 245 19.25 55.14 15.15
CA SER A 245 18.89 53.98 14.31
C SER A 245 20.05 53.00 14.11
N ILE A 246 21.28 53.50 13.94
CA ILE A 246 22.48 52.63 13.84
C ILE A 246 22.80 51.96 15.18
N GLU A 247 22.61 52.66 16.31
CA GLU A 247 22.78 52.04 17.62
C GLU A 247 21.75 50.94 17.88
N GLN A 248 20.48 51.17 17.50
CA GLN A 248 19.44 50.15 17.56
C GLN A 248 19.80 48.92 16.70
N TRP A 249 20.26 49.14 15.47
CA TRP A 249 20.71 48.05 14.60
C TRP A 249 21.86 47.23 15.22
N LYS A 250 22.84 47.88 15.86
CA LYS A 250 23.91 47.18 16.60
C LYS A 250 23.36 46.36 17.77
N LYS A 251 22.35 46.87 18.49
CA LYS A 251 21.68 46.13 19.58
C LYS A 251 20.97 44.89 19.05
N ILE A 252 20.24 45.00 17.94
CA ILE A 252 19.56 43.87 17.27
C ILE A 252 20.57 42.79 16.87
N ARG A 253 21.73 43.18 16.33
CA ARG A 253 22.79 42.23 16.01
C ARG A 253 23.32 41.51 17.25
N ASN A 254 23.56 42.24 18.34
CA ASN A 254 24.03 41.64 19.58
C ASN A 254 22.99 40.68 20.18
N GLU A 255 21.71 41.03 20.12
CA GLU A 255 20.60 40.14 20.51
C GLU A 255 20.63 38.83 19.70
N PHE A 256 20.77 38.94 18.37
CA PHE A 256 20.92 37.76 17.52
C PHE A 256 22.11 36.89 17.91
N GLU A 257 23.30 37.47 18.05
CA GLU A 257 24.52 36.73 18.39
C GLU A 257 24.42 36.02 19.75
N ASN A 258 23.72 36.61 20.71
CA ASN A 258 23.53 36.04 22.05
C ASN A 258 22.47 34.93 22.08
N ASP A 259 21.35 35.13 21.37
CA ASP A 259 20.14 34.33 21.60
C ASP A 259 19.91 33.24 20.54
N ILE A 260 20.65 33.25 19.42
CA ILE A 260 20.51 32.26 18.35
C ILE A 260 20.96 30.86 18.78
N LYS A 261 21.97 30.77 19.66
CA LYS A 261 22.63 29.51 20.01
C LYS A 261 21.67 28.50 20.64
N GLU A 262 20.82 28.93 21.56
CA GLU A 262 19.83 28.07 22.20
C GLU A 262 18.86 27.45 21.17
N LYS A 263 18.42 28.25 20.20
CA LYS A 263 17.47 27.83 19.16
C LYS A 263 18.13 26.89 18.16
N GLU A 264 19.38 27.15 17.82
CA GLU A 264 20.22 26.28 16.98
C GLU A 264 20.44 24.91 17.64
N GLU A 265 20.85 24.89 18.91
CA GLU A 265 21.07 23.64 19.66
C GLU A 265 19.80 22.81 19.75
N LYS A 266 18.65 23.46 19.98
CA LYS A 266 17.35 22.80 20.03
C LYS A 266 16.96 22.16 18.70
N LEU A 267 17.09 22.91 17.60
CA LEU A 267 16.82 22.41 16.25
C LEU A 267 17.75 21.24 15.89
N TYR A 268 19.05 21.37 16.18
CA TYR A 268 20.03 20.33 15.93
C TYR A 268 19.73 19.03 16.69
N ASP A 269 19.37 19.13 17.97
CA ASP A 269 18.98 17.97 18.79
C ASP A 269 17.75 17.24 18.22
N ASP A 270 16.75 17.97 17.76
CA ASP A 270 15.57 17.36 17.11
C ASP A 270 15.89 16.79 15.73
N MET A 271 16.82 17.36 14.96
CA MET A 271 17.35 16.77 13.71
C MET A 271 18.06 15.44 13.98
N VAL A 272 18.91 15.37 15.00
CA VAL A 272 19.60 14.13 15.39
C VAL A 272 18.60 13.05 15.82
N LYS A 273 17.56 13.42 16.57
CA LYS A 273 16.48 12.50 16.95
C LYS A 273 15.66 12.05 15.74
N TYR A 274 15.46 12.93 14.76
CA TYR A 274 14.80 12.58 13.51
C TYR A 274 15.65 11.62 12.66
N LEU A 275 16.96 11.84 12.57
CA LEU A 275 17.90 10.91 11.94
C LEU A 275 17.83 9.51 12.57
N ALA A 276 17.62 9.42 13.88
CA ALA A 276 17.40 8.12 14.54
C ALA A 276 16.08 7.45 14.10
N ALA A 277 15.02 8.22 13.86
CA ALA A 277 13.78 7.71 13.27
C ALA A 277 13.98 7.26 11.83
N LEU A 278 14.66 8.04 10.99
CA LEU A 278 15.03 7.65 9.63
C LEU A 278 15.85 6.37 9.62
N LYS A 279 16.86 6.26 10.47
CA LYS A 279 17.66 5.05 10.63
C LYS A 279 16.81 3.84 11.01
N ARG A 280 15.76 4.03 11.83
CA ARG A 280 14.82 2.96 12.19
C ARG A 280 13.97 2.54 10.99
N LEU A 281 13.39 3.50 10.28
CA LEU A 281 12.60 3.26 9.06
C LEU A 281 13.44 2.56 7.99
N PHE A 282 14.62 3.08 7.67
CA PHE A 282 15.50 2.46 6.68
C PHE A 282 16.03 1.09 7.11
N ARG A 283 16.16 0.80 8.42
CA ARG A 283 16.51 -0.55 8.89
C ARG A 283 15.32 -1.50 8.93
N GLN A 284 14.10 -1.00 9.11
CA GLN A 284 12.88 -1.81 9.14
C GLN A 284 12.30 -2.04 7.74
N GLU A 285 12.50 -1.13 6.79
CA GLU A 285 11.88 -1.15 5.45
C GLU A 285 12.82 -1.51 4.28
N PHE A 286 14.15 -1.58 4.47
CA PHE A 286 15.05 -2.20 3.48
C PHE A 286 15.18 -3.72 3.63
N TYR A 287 14.39 -4.33 4.51
CA TYR A 287 13.96 -5.69 4.25
C TYR A 287 12.88 -5.65 3.16
N LEU A 288 13.32 -5.37 1.92
CA LEU A 288 12.73 -5.96 0.71
C LEU A 288 12.96 -7.48 0.71
N LYS A 289 12.92 -8.14 1.88
CA LYS A 289 12.54 -9.54 1.92
C LYS A 289 11.07 -9.50 1.56
N PHE A 290 10.80 -9.82 0.31
CA PHE A 290 9.60 -10.55 -0.02
C PHE A 290 9.32 -11.52 1.13
N ASP A 291 8.37 -11.20 2.00
CA ASP A 291 7.80 -12.14 2.96
C ASP A 291 6.96 -13.16 2.16
N PHE A 292 7.62 -13.90 1.27
CA PHE A 292 7.34 -15.29 1.03
C PHE A 292 8.18 -16.08 2.03
N VAL A 293 7.94 -15.89 3.33
CA VAL A 293 8.27 -16.95 4.28
C VAL A 293 7.11 -17.94 4.15
N ASN A 294 7.30 -18.89 3.23
CA ASN A 294 6.65 -20.17 3.32
C ASN A 294 6.85 -20.70 4.75
N GLN A 295 5.82 -20.60 5.58
CA GLN A 295 5.70 -21.48 6.74
C GLN A 295 5.38 -22.88 6.21
N THR A 296 6.35 -23.51 5.56
CA THR A 296 6.44 -24.97 5.56
C THR A 296 7.17 -25.36 6.82
N GLU A 297 6.48 -25.30 7.95
CA GLU A 297 6.82 -26.22 9.04
C GLU A 297 6.43 -27.61 8.54
N LYS A 298 7.42 -28.35 8.04
CA LYS A 298 7.31 -29.81 8.01
C LYS A 298 7.39 -30.28 9.47
N PRO A 299 6.49 -31.16 9.93
CA PRO A 299 6.73 -31.87 11.17
C PRO A 299 7.91 -32.81 10.94
N GLU A 300 8.99 -32.63 11.72
CA GLU A 300 9.99 -33.67 11.89
C GLU A 300 9.37 -34.86 12.63
N HIS A 301 9.83 -36.04 12.22
CA HIS A 301 9.35 -37.38 12.56
C HIS A 301 9.27 -37.70 14.05
#